data_AF-B6B9S8-F1
#
_entry.id   AF-B6B9S8-F1
#
_cell.length_a   1.000
_cell.length_b   1.000
_cell.length_c   1.000
_cell.angle_alpha   90.00
_cell.angle_beta   90.00
_cell.angle_gamma   90.00
#
_symmetry.space_group_name_H-M   'P 1'
#
loop_
_entity.id
_entity.type
_entity.pdbx_description
1 polymer ?
#
loop_
_entity_poly.entity_id
_entity_poly.type
_entity_poly.pdbx_seq_one_letter_code
_entity_poly.pdbx_strand_id
1 'polypeptide(L)'
;MFTKPLKPALAAAFLATSATGPAIADELGAAIVGGVIGGVIVNEIHKNKQRQRTTTRTYRQAPVYSAARAENRETQTALNYFGFNAGSADGVLGRRSRAAITEYQIHMGYPATGHLAPYERNFLVSSYNRAQIGGPQVIKAMQGPQGVRGLLHGWRDEAAGLRTAGSSYGGNTYGGLPPEVSHAVDEVAASSEPSGEQLLQRTGFMQLADLNGDGRNDYVLDTSVSGSSFWCGASNCSVMVFASTPQGYQRNDFLARGVTPASFACHQGACRMVDAGADSPVQPVQETRSTVTAAAAQPSVPLGGITLFDQPKESASLTSYCSKVSLLTSSNGGFMTAASMTDPELALGEQFCLARTYAINAGETQAGKVKGVTQAQIDSQCHAFGPAVQPFLAKLGTAGSGEVMGDVQKFVLQSGMSLEQLANTAGICLFSGYRRDDMDVALGAALILTGTGKRPYAELIGHHLALGFGAPNAAEKAQEWYSMAVISLESGTAPVFAPGQPGRPELIKAASAKLAGGRVQPVQASSGAAALPSFSSD
;
A
#
# COMPACT_ATOMS: atom_id res chain seq x y z
N MET A 1 -21.05 19.71 -76.79
CA MET A 1 -19.83 20.52 -76.62
C MET A 1 -19.45 20.54 -75.15
N PHE A 2 -18.20 20.18 -74.89
CA PHE A 2 -17.38 20.33 -73.68
C PHE A 2 -17.67 19.51 -72.40
N THR A 3 -16.80 18.53 -72.28
CA THR A 3 -16.32 17.66 -71.20
C THR A 3 -15.91 18.35 -69.88
N LYS A 4 -16.00 17.59 -68.79
CA LYS A 4 -15.33 17.80 -67.48
C LYS A 4 -13.79 17.89 -67.63
N PRO A 5 -13.05 18.34 -66.59
CA PRO A 5 -12.47 17.36 -65.67
C PRO A 5 -12.31 17.80 -64.19
N LEU A 6 -12.10 16.77 -63.34
CA LEU A 6 -11.76 16.81 -61.92
C LEU A 6 -10.44 17.56 -61.61
N LYS A 7 -10.30 18.04 -60.37
CA LYS A 7 -9.02 18.42 -59.74
C LYS A 7 -8.92 17.86 -58.31
N PRO A 8 -7.70 17.62 -57.79
CA PRO A 8 -7.37 16.45 -56.98
C PRO A 8 -7.02 16.74 -55.50
N ALA A 9 -6.89 15.65 -54.75
CA ALA A 9 -6.46 15.56 -53.36
C ALA A 9 -5.06 16.14 -53.11
N LEU A 10 -4.90 16.83 -51.98
CA LEU A 10 -3.63 17.28 -51.41
C LEU A 10 -2.95 16.11 -50.68
N ALA A 11 -1.80 15.68 -51.17
CA ALA A 11 -0.81 14.91 -50.41
C ALA A 11 0.29 15.87 -49.98
N ALA A 12 0.47 16.07 -48.67
CA ALA A 12 1.57 16.86 -48.12
C ALA A 12 2.76 15.93 -47.84
N ALA A 13 3.78 16.01 -48.71
CA ALA A 13 5.09 15.44 -48.48
C ALA A 13 5.89 16.36 -47.55
N PHE A 14 6.42 15.82 -46.44
CA PHE A 14 7.43 16.51 -45.64
C PHE A 14 8.83 16.04 -46.05
N LEU A 15 9.65 17.02 -46.43
CA LEU A 15 11.00 16.90 -46.94
C LEU A 15 11.97 16.44 -45.85
N ALA A 16 12.75 15.41 -46.18
CA ALA A 16 13.95 15.03 -45.46
C ALA A 16 15.10 16.00 -45.81
N THR A 17 15.68 16.66 -44.80
CA THR A 17 16.96 17.36 -44.93
C THR A 17 18.07 16.50 -44.35
N SER A 18 18.94 15.99 -45.22
CA SER A 18 20.20 15.35 -44.91
C SER A 18 21.26 16.39 -44.53
N ALA A 19 21.79 16.33 -43.30
CA ALA A 19 23.05 16.99 -42.94
C ALA A 19 24.17 15.94 -42.99
N THR A 20 25.05 16.07 -43.99
CA THR A 20 26.30 15.34 -44.11
C THR A 20 27.36 15.96 -43.18
N GLY A 21 27.84 15.19 -42.20
CA GLY A 21 29.09 15.44 -41.46
C GLY A 21 30.07 14.28 -41.72
N PRO A 22 31.39 14.49 -41.68
CA PRO A 22 32.35 13.56 -42.25
C PRO A 22 32.49 12.27 -41.43
N ALA A 23 32.62 11.18 -42.16
CA ALA A 23 32.98 9.86 -41.68
C ALA A 23 34.47 9.81 -41.29
N ILE A 24 34.75 9.19 -40.14
CA ILE A 24 36.00 8.47 -39.90
C ILE A 24 35.57 7.03 -39.58
N ALA A 25 36.02 6.13 -40.44
CA ALA A 25 35.89 4.69 -40.28
C ALA A 25 36.90 4.20 -39.23
N ASP A 26 36.53 3.19 -38.44
CA ASP A 26 37.26 1.92 -38.57
C ASP A 26 36.42 0.72 -38.14
N GLU A 27 36.77 -0.41 -38.72
CA GLU A 27 36.19 -1.75 -38.64
C GLU A 27 35.86 -2.24 -37.22
N LEU A 28 34.77 -3.00 -37.08
CA LEU A 28 34.86 -4.40 -36.65
C LEU A 28 33.52 -5.10 -36.83
N GLY A 29 33.43 -5.90 -37.90
CA GLY A 29 32.37 -6.86 -38.09
C GLY A 29 32.61 -8.15 -37.31
N ALA A 30 31.51 -8.89 -37.20
CA ALA A 30 31.40 -10.33 -36.97
C ALA A 30 31.46 -10.88 -35.53
N ALA A 31 30.32 -11.49 -35.19
CA ALA A 31 30.18 -12.81 -34.58
C ALA A 31 30.58 -12.97 -33.10
N ILE A 32 29.56 -13.05 -32.24
CA ILE A 32 29.64 -13.84 -30.99
C ILE A 32 28.63 -14.99 -31.12
N VAL A 33 29.17 -16.14 -31.50
CA VAL A 33 28.60 -17.48 -31.30
C VAL A 33 29.39 -18.13 -30.15
N GLY A 34 28.69 -18.85 -29.28
CA GLY A 34 29.21 -19.38 -28.01
C GLY A 34 30.21 -20.55 -28.10
N GLY A 35 30.55 -21.11 -26.92
CA GLY A 35 31.49 -22.23 -26.77
C GLY A 35 32.56 -21.94 -25.70
N VAL A 36 32.35 -22.18 -24.40
CA VAL A 36 32.65 -23.41 -23.62
C VAL A 36 34.17 -23.74 -23.50
N ILE A 37 34.58 -24.11 -22.26
CA ILE A 37 35.84 -24.79 -21.83
C ILE A 37 37.07 -23.85 -21.74
N GLY A 38 37.83 -23.72 -20.66
CA GLY A 38 38.08 -24.57 -19.49
C GLY A 38 39.58 -24.81 -19.39
N GLY A 39 40.22 -24.31 -18.33
CA GLY A 39 41.39 -24.95 -17.72
C GLY A 39 42.81 -24.56 -18.19
N VAL A 40 43.59 -24.23 -17.16
CA VAL A 40 44.95 -24.74 -16.81
C VAL A 40 46.25 -24.21 -17.45
N ILE A 41 47.21 -24.03 -16.51
CA ILE A 41 48.69 -23.99 -16.57
C ILE A 41 49.29 -22.59 -16.84
N VAL A 42 49.79 -21.83 -15.85
CA VAL A 42 50.95 -22.00 -14.93
C VAL A 42 52.31 -21.78 -15.61
N ASN A 43 52.97 -20.69 -15.18
CA ASN A 43 54.41 -20.42 -15.11
C ASN A 43 55.15 -20.31 -16.46
N GLU A 44 55.87 -19.22 -16.73
CA GLU A 44 57.29 -19.22 -16.40
C GLU A 44 57.86 -17.82 -16.12
N ILE A 45 58.49 -17.75 -14.96
CA ILE A 45 59.39 -16.70 -14.48
C ILE A 45 60.66 -16.72 -15.34
N HIS A 46 61.05 -15.58 -15.92
CA HIS A 46 62.48 -15.27 -16.10
C HIS A 46 62.77 -13.77 -15.89
N LYS A 47 63.39 -13.53 -14.72
CA LYS A 47 64.56 -12.68 -14.52
C LYS A 47 64.51 -11.26 -15.11
N ASN A 48 64.16 -10.28 -14.27
CA ASN A 48 65.03 -9.11 -14.13
C ASN A 48 65.01 -8.54 -12.71
N LYS A 49 65.97 -8.96 -11.89
CA LYS A 49 66.30 -8.30 -10.62
C LYS A 49 67.21 -7.12 -10.93
N GLN A 50 66.69 -5.89 -10.85
CA GLN A 50 67.53 -4.73 -10.53
C GLN A 50 66.71 -3.59 -9.93
N ARG A 51 66.84 -3.47 -8.60
CA ARG A 51 66.80 -2.24 -7.79
C ARG A 51 65.71 -1.22 -8.14
N GLN A 52 64.53 -1.37 -7.53
CA GLN A 52 63.70 -0.23 -7.21
C GLN A 52 63.27 -0.29 -5.74
N ARG A 53 63.55 0.82 -5.05
CA ARG A 53 63.23 1.10 -3.65
C ARG A 53 61.75 0.83 -3.39
N THR A 54 61.47 -0.01 -2.40
CA THR A 54 60.14 -0.28 -1.86
C THR A 54 59.56 1.01 -1.28
N THR A 55 58.83 1.77 -2.10
CA THR A 55 57.75 2.60 -1.56
C THR A 55 56.59 1.65 -1.34
N THR A 56 56.33 1.29 -0.09
CA THR A 56 55.12 0.57 0.29
C THR A 56 53.96 1.52 0.05
N ARG A 57 53.50 1.59 -1.20
CA ARG A 57 52.24 2.21 -1.56
C ARG A 57 51.19 1.25 -1.02
N THR A 58 50.87 1.38 0.27
CA THR A 58 49.59 0.92 0.79
C THR A 58 48.55 1.55 -0.10
N TYR A 59 47.98 0.77 -1.00
CA TYR A 59 46.67 1.05 -1.54
C TYR A 59 45.76 1.15 -0.32
N ARG A 60 45.55 2.38 0.17
CA ARG A 60 44.39 2.69 1.00
C ARG A 60 43.22 2.32 0.12
N GLN A 61 42.69 1.12 0.35
CA GLN A 61 41.31 0.78 0.02
C GLN A 61 40.48 2.03 0.36
N ALA A 62 39.75 2.55 -0.63
CA ALA A 62 38.80 3.62 -0.37
C ALA A 62 37.93 3.18 0.82
N PRO A 63 37.67 4.05 1.81
CA PRO A 63 37.00 3.63 3.02
C PRO A 63 35.64 3.07 2.63
N VAL A 64 35.48 1.77 2.84
CA VAL A 64 34.19 1.09 2.83
C VAL A 64 33.23 1.97 3.62
N TYR A 65 32.14 2.40 2.98
CA TYR A 65 31.01 2.99 3.68
C TYR A 65 30.58 1.97 4.74
N SER A 66 30.95 2.20 6.00
CA SER A 66 30.57 1.28 7.08
C SER A 66 29.06 1.31 7.24
N ALA A 67 28.44 0.17 7.50
CA ALA A 67 27.00 0.08 7.79
C ALA A 67 26.60 1.08 8.91
N ALA A 68 27.47 1.25 9.90
CA ALA A 68 27.32 2.26 10.95
C ALA A 68 27.22 3.71 10.44
N ARG A 69 27.98 4.09 9.39
CA ARG A 69 27.88 5.43 8.80
C ARG A 69 26.56 5.63 8.06
N ALA A 70 26.04 4.59 7.42
CA ALA A 70 24.72 4.64 6.78
C ALA A 70 23.60 4.77 7.82
N GLU A 71 23.67 4.00 8.90
CA GLU A 71 22.73 4.05 10.03
C GLU A 71 22.76 5.43 10.74
N ASN A 72 23.94 6.01 10.92
CA ASN A 72 24.09 7.35 11.48
C ASN A 72 23.49 8.43 10.56
N ARG A 73 23.65 8.28 9.23
CA ARG A 73 23.05 9.20 8.26
C ARG A 73 21.54 9.15 8.31
N GLU A 74 20.97 7.95 8.33
CA GLU A 74 19.51 7.76 8.49
C GLU A 74 18.99 8.43 9.77
N THR A 75 19.73 8.27 10.87
CA THR A 75 19.41 8.92 12.15
C THR A 75 19.42 10.44 12.04
N GLN A 76 20.47 11.04 11.46
CA GLN A 76 20.56 12.48 11.23
C GLN A 76 19.43 12.98 10.33
N THR A 77 19.08 12.23 9.28
CA THR A 77 17.97 12.55 8.39
C THR A 77 16.63 12.53 9.12
N ALA A 78 16.36 11.50 9.92
CA ALA A 78 15.12 11.39 10.70
C ALA A 78 15.00 12.51 11.75
N LEU A 79 16.09 12.80 12.48
CA LEU A 79 16.14 13.93 13.42
C LEU A 79 15.77 15.24 12.73
N ASN A 80 16.43 15.55 11.61
CA ASN A 80 16.20 16.77 10.85
C ASN A 80 14.76 16.86 10.32
N TYR A 81 14.18 15.75 9.86
CA TYR A 81 12.79 15.71 9.40
C TYR A 81 11.81 16.15 10.49
N PHE A 82 11.97 15.63 11.71
CA PHE A 82 11.17 16.04 12.85
C PHE A 82 11.55 17.41 13.43
N GLY A 83 12.48 18.13 12.80
CA GLY A 83 12.88 19.46 13.23
C GLY A 83 13.90 19.49 14.38
N PHE A 84 14.49 18.34 14.73
CA PHE A 84 15.65 18.28 15.64
C PHE A 84 16.93 18.49 14.82
N ASN A 85 17.62 19.60 15.03
CA ASN A 85 18.66 20.07 14.12
C ASN A 85 19.99 19.30 14.27
N ALA A 86 20.13 18.17 13.58
CA ALA A 86 21.29 17.29 13.65
C ALA A 86 22.49 17.76 12.79
N GLY A 87 22.30 18.78 11.96
CA GLY A 87 23.26 19.21 10.92
C GLY A 87 23.15 18.41 9.63
N SER A 88 24.18 18.44 8.78
CA SER A 88 24.19 17.68 7.54
C SER A 88 24.18 16.17 7.84
N ALA A 89 23.40 15.41 7.08
CA ALA A 89 23.32 13.95 7.20
C ALA A 89 24.55 13.25 6.56
N ASP A 90 25.71 13.43 7.18
CA ASP A 90 27.01 12.93 6.71
C ASP A 90 27.38 11.55 7.28
N GLY A 91 26.64 11.08 8.27
CA GLY A 91 26.87 9.85 9.02
C GLY A 91 27.90 9.96 10.15
N VAL A 92 28.31 11.19 10.50
CA VAL A 92 29.24 11.49 11.60
C VAL A 92 28.49 12.18 12.74
N LEU A 93 28.26 11.46 13.84
CA LEU A 93 27.52 11.98 15.00
C LEU A 93 28.38 12.96 15.85
N GLY A 94 28.46 14.20 15.37
CA GLY A 94 29.15 15.31 16.02
C GLY A 94 28.31 16.01 17.11
N ARG A 95 28.79 17.18 17.56
CA ARG A 95 28.13 17.97 18.61
C ARG A 95 26.67 18.34 18.28
N ARG A 96 26.38 18.70 17.01
CA ARG A 96 25.01 19.03 16.56
C ARG A 96 24.08 17.82 16.61
N SER A 97 24.53 16.66 16.14
CA SER A 97 23.72 15.45 16.20
C SER A 97 23.43 15.03 17.65
N ARG A 98 24.41 15.17 18.56
CA ARG A 98 24.19 14.92 20.00
C ARG A 98 23.16 15.87 20.61
N ALA A 99 23.23 17.17 20.28
CA ALA A 99 22.24 18.15 20.72
C ALA A 99 20.82 17.81 20.20
N ALA A 100 20.69 17.46 18.91
CA ALA A 100 19.41 17.03 18.33
C ALA A 100 18.87 15.74 18.98
N ILE A 101 19.74 14.80 19.32
CA ILE A 101 19.35 13.60 20.09
C ILE A 101 18.82 13.99 21.46
N THR A 102 19.50 14.90 22.17
CA THR A 102 19.04 15.41 23.46
C THR A 102 17.67 16.09 23.35
N GLU A 103 17.45 16.92 22.33
CA GLU A 103 16.15 17.56 22.08
C GLU A 103 15.04 16.55 21.80
N TYR A 104 15.33 15.53 20.98
CA TYR A 104 14.41 14.44 20.73
C TYR A 104 14.09 13.64 22.00
N GLN A 105 15.09 13.34 22.82
CA GLN A 105 14.90 12.64 24.09
C GLN A 105 14.03 13.46 25.05
N ILE A 106 14.29 14.76 25.19
CA ILE A 106 13.47 15.66 26.01
C ILE A 106 12.04 15.70 25.48
N HIS A 107 11.86 15.86 24.16
CA HIS A 107 10.55 15.87 23.51
C HIS A 107 9.78 14.59 23.83
N MET A 108 10.43 13.43 23.72
CA MET A 108 9.81 12.13 23.98
C MET A 108 9.72 11.74 25.47
N GLY A 109 10.25 12.55 26.38
CA GLY A 109 10.30 12.23 27.82
C GLY A 109 11.30 11.13 28.18
N TYR A 110 12.29 10.86 27.32
CA TYR A 110 13.41 9.95 27.59
C TYR A 110 14.50 10.66 28.41
N PRO A 111 15.41 9.89 29.07
CA PRO A 111 16.60 10.47 29.66
C PRO A 111 17.45 11.22 28.62
N ALA A 112 17.76 12.49 28.88
CA ALA A 112 18.44 13.41 27.98
C ALA A 112 19.96 13.16 27.90
N THR A 113 20.37 11.96 27.48
CA THR A 113 21.78 11.51 27.49
C THR A 113 22.60 11.98 26.28
N GLY A 114 21.94 12.46 25.22
CA GLY A 114 22.58 12.81 23.95
C GLY A 114 23.11 11.61 23.15
N HIS A 115 22.73 10.39 23.56
CA HIS A 115 23.04 9.13 22.88
C HIS A 115 21.75 8.33 22.71
N LEU A 116 21.44 7.93 21.47
CA LEU A 116 20.24 7.14 21.21
C LEU A 116 20.43 5.70 21.67
N ALA A 117 19.54 5.23 22.54
CA ALA A 117 19.39 3.80 22.75
C ALA A 117 18.78 3.14 21.49
N PRO A 118 18.99 1.82 21.28
CA PRO A 118 18.48 1.14 20.09
C PRO A 118 16.97 1.30 19.88
N TYR A 119 16.17 1.23 20.95
CA TYR A 119 14.72 1.41 20.87
C TYR A 119 14.32 2.85 20.48
N GLU A 120 15.02 3.85 21.02
CA GLU A 120 14.78 5.27 20.72
C GLU A 120 15.07 5.57 19.25
N ARG A 121 16.16 4.98 18.73
CA ARG A 121 16.52 5.05 17.31
C ARG A 121 15.48 4.37 16.44
N ASN A 122 15.10 3.13 16.79
CA ASN A 122 14.12 2.36 16.02
C ASN A 122 12.78 3.09 15.93
N PHE A 123 12.32 3.68 17.04
CA PHE A 123 11.10 4.49 17.05
C PHE A 123 11.21 5.74 16.18
N LEU A 124 12.32 6.48 16.27
CA LEU A 124 12.56 7.68 15.47
C LEU A 124 12.60 7.37 13.97
N VAL A 125 13.34 6.33 13.59
CA VAL A 125 13.53 5.94 12.19
C VAL A 125 12.24 5.35 11.61
N SER A 126 11.54 4.48 12.35
CA SER A 126 10.24 3.95 11.90
C SER A 126 9.19 5.04 11.76
N SER A 127 9.15 6.01 12.68
CA SER A 127 8.31 7.21 12.58
C SER A 127 8.65 8.04 11.35
N TYR A 128 9.93 8.24 11.06
CA TYR A 128 10.35 8.95 9.85
C TYR A 128 9.90 8.22 8.58
N ASN A 129 10.08 6.90 8.51
CA ASN A 129 9.61 6.09 7.40
C ASN A 129 8.08 6.18 7.24
N ARG A 130 7.33 6.16 8.35
CA ARG A 130 5.87 6.39 8.35
C ARG A 130 5.50 7.79 7.85
N ALA A 131 6.27 8.80 8.23
CA ALA A 131 6.04 10.18 7.80
C ALA A 131 6.36 10.40 6.31
N GLN A 132 7.33 9.68 5.75
CA GLN A 132 7.62 9.67 4.32
C GLN A 132 6.51 9.02 3.48
N ILE A 133 5.80 8.04 4.03
CA ILE A 133 4.61 7.45 3.40
C ILE A 133 3.50 8.52 3.27
N GLY A 134 3.48 9.50 4.17
CA GLY A 134 2.52 10.59 4.20
C GLY A 134 1.23 10.21 4.92
N GLY A 135 0.12 10.80 4.49
CA GLY A 135 -1.20 10.60 5.04
C GLY A 135 -1.80 11.85 5.69
N PRO A 136 -3.13 11.88 5.91
CA PRO A 136 -3.84 13.06 6.41
C PRO A 136 -3.25 13.61 7.72
N GLN A 137 -2.83 12.74 8.63
CA GLN A 137 -2.17 13.10 9.89
C GLN A 137 -0.85 13.85 9.67
N VAL A 138 -0.06 13.48 8.65
CA VAL A 138 1.22 14.13 8.35
C VAL A 138 0.98 15.52 7.75
N ILE A 139 0.03 15.63 6.81
CA ILE A 139 -0.38 16.90 6.19
C ILE A 139 -0.91 17.86 7.25
N LYS A 140 -1.77 17.38 8.16
CA LYS A 140 -2.31 18.15 9.26
C LYS A 140 -1.23 18.58 10.25
N ALA A 141 -0.31 17.69 10.61
CA ALA A 141 0.80 18.03 11.50
C ALA A 141 1.74 19.09 10.91
N MET A 142 1.98 19.08 9.60
CA MET A 142 2.77 20.13 8.93
C MET A 142 2.16 21.54 9.07
N GLN A 143 0.84 21.63 9.24
CA GLN A 143 0.10 22.90 9.42
C GLN A 143 -0.08 23.27 10.90
N GLY A 144 0.20 22.35 11.82
CA GLY A 144 0.01 22.52 13.25
C GLY A 144 1.18 23.25 13.95
N PRO A 145 0.94 23.84 15.14
CA PRO A 145 1.95 24.62 15.87
C PRO A 145 3.17 23.80 16.31
N GLN A 146 3.04 22.48 16.43
CA GLN A 146 4.14 21.58 16.76
C GLN A 146 4.85 21.00 15.53
N GLY A 147 4.37 21.26 14.30
CA GLY A 147 4.92 20.64 13.10
C GLY A 147 4.88 19.10 13.15
N VAL A 148 5.68 18.47 12.30
CA VAL A 148 5.75 17.01 12.17
C VAL A 148 6.29 16.28 13.41
N ARG A 149 7.02 16.93 14.33
CA ARG A 149 7.44 16.29 15.60
C ARG A 149 6.27 15.97 16.53
N GLY A 150 5.12 16.63 16.37
CA GLY A 150 3.91 16.31 17.14
C GLY A 150 3.43 14.87 16.90
N LEU A 151 3.70 14.33 15.72
CA LEU A 151 3.34 12.96 15.32
C LEU A 151 4.02 11.89 16.19
N LEU A 152 5.22 12.18 16.70
CA LEU A 152 6.00 11.23 17.48
C LEU A 152 5.30 10.80 18.77
N HIS A 153 4.51 11.66 19.40
CA HIS A 153 3.73 11.28 20.57
C HIS A 153 2.57 10.36 20.20
N GLY A 154 1.78 10.74 19.19
CA GLY A 154 0.65 9.93 18.73
C GLY A 154 1.08 8.53 18.30
N TRP A 155 2.16 8.42 17.52
CA TRP A 155 2.65 7.13 17.05
C TRP A 155 3.30 6.29 18.16
N ARG A 156 3.88 6.91 19.19
CA ARG A 156 4.36 6.19 20.37
C ARG A 156 3.20 5.59 21.14
N ASP A 157 2.14 6.36 21.35
CA ASP A 157 0.99 5.95 22.14
C ASP A 157 0.20 4.85 21.39
N GLU A 158 0.10 4.95 20.06
CA GLU A 158 -0.38 3.88 19.18
C GLU A 158 0.47 2.60 19.29
N ALA A 159 1.81 2.73 19.21
CA ALA A 159 2.73 1.59 19.28
C ALA A 159 2.75 0.91 20.65
N ALA A 160 2.45 1.65 21.72
CA ALA A 160 2.35 1.12 23.08
C ALA A 160 1.03 0.37 23.34
N GLY A 161 0.12 0.29 22.37
CA GLY A 161 -1.20 -0.31 22.54
C GLY A 161 -2.08 0.45 23.55
N LEU A 162 -1.68 1.66 23.93
CA LEU A 162 -2.43 2.56 24.78
C LEU A 162 -3.55 3.18 23.94
N ARG A 163 -4.58 2.39 23.67
CA ARG A 163 -5.89 2.94 23.28
C ARG A 163 -6.51 3.56 24.51
N THR A 164 -6.04 4.75 24.87
CA THR A 164 -6.68 5.53 25.91
C THR A 164 -7.94 6.14 25.31
N ALA A 165 -9.10 5.57 25.64
CA ALA A 165 -10.37 6.29 25.59
C ALA A 165 -10.21 7.53 26.50
N GLY A 166 -9.80 8.65 25.91
CA GLY A 166 -9.50 9.88 26.65
C GLY A 166 -8.14 10.55 26.37
N SER A 167 -7.21 9.96 25.59
CA SER A 167 -6.03 10.74 25.15
C SER A 167 -6.35 11.51 23.87
N SER A 168 -7.23 12.50 24.07
CA SER A 168 -7.58 13.53 23.11
C SER A 168 -6.40 14.51 22.97
N TYR A 169 -5.94 14.69 21.73
CA TYR A 169 -5.61 15.97 21.13
C TYR A 169 -4.85 17.02 21.95
N GLY A 170 -3.62 17.29 21.51
CA GLY A 170 -3.19 18.66 21.29
C GLY A 170 -3.79 19.21 19.98
N GLY A 171 -5.05 19.66 20.02
CA GLY A 171 -5.68 20.58 19.05
C GLY A 171 -6.09 20.03 17.68
N ASN A 172 -7.40 20.12 17.37
CA ASN A 172 -8.07 20.05 16.06
C ASN A 172 -9.09 18.90 15.90
N THR A 173 -10.01 18.78 16.85
CA THR A 173 -11.38 18.35 16.52
C THR A 173 -12.10 19.47 15.77
N TYR A 174 -13.10 19.14 14.98
CA TYR A 174 -13.86 20.16 14.24
C TYR A 174 -14.75 20.94 15.21
N GLY A 175 -14.37 22.18 15.54
CA GLY A 175 -15.26 23.12 16.25
C GLY A 175 -15.86 22.63 17.57
N GLY A 176 -15.14 21.78 18.32
CA GLY A 176 -15.63 21.22 19.59
C GLY A 176 -16.40 19.89 19.47
N LEU A 177 -16.43 19.28 18.29
CA LEU A 177 -16.93 17.92 18.14
C LEU A 177 -16.11 16.91 18.97
N PRO A 178 -16.73 15.83 19.46
CA PRO A 178 -16.01 14.72 20.07
C PRO A 178 -14.97 14.15 19.11
N PRO A 179 -13.83 13.64 19.63
CA PRO A 179 -12.79 13.05 18.80
C PRO A 179 -13.31 11.91 17.92
N GLU A 180 -14.15 11.02 18.45
CA GLU A 180 -14.71 9.87 17.74
C GLU A 180 -15.52 10.30 16.52
N VAL A 181 -16.33 11.34 16.70
CA VAL A 181 -17.14 11.93 15.63
C VAL A 181 -16.24 12.64 14.62
N SER A 182 -15.24 13.40 15.08
CA SER A 182 -14.29 14.10 14.20
C SER A 182 -13.49 13.13 13.33
N HIS A 183 -13.07 11.99 13.90
CA HIS A 183 -12.39 10.93 13.17
C HIS A 183 -13.28 10.28 12.11
N ALA A 184 -14.56 10.09 12.40
CA ALA A 184 -15.51 9.56 11.42
C ALA A 184 -15.77 10.53 10.27
N VAL A 185 -15.78 11.84 10.54
CA VAL A 185 -15.84 12.87 9.50
C VAL A 185 -14.59 12.81 8.61
N ASP A 186 -13.40 12.66 9.21
CA ASP A 186 -12.14 12.48 8.46
C ASP A 186 -12.15 11.20 7.61
N GLU A 187 -12.71 10.11 8.14
CA GLU A 187 -12.85 8.82 7.44
C GLU A 187 -13.75 8.94 6.21
N VAL A 188 -14.86 9.67 6.30
CA VAL A 188 -15.73 9.95 5.16
C VAL A 188 -15.02 10.85 4.16
N ALA A 189 -14.40 11.93 4.62
CA ALA A 189 -13.67 12.89 3.79
C ALA A 189 -12.55 12.22 2.99
N ALA A 190 -11.86 11.21 3.56
CA ALA A 190 -10.78 10.49 2.89
C ALA A 190 -11.20 9.76 1.60
N SER A 191 -12.50 9.51 1.43
CA SER A 191 -13.08 8.78 0.29
C SER A 191 -14.19 9.56 -0.41
N SER A 192 -14.32 10.85 -0.13
CA SER A 192 -15.27 11.77 -0.76
C SER A 192 -14.56 12.99 -1.34
N GLU A 193 -15.15 13.65 -2.35
CA GLU A 193 -14.58 14.90 -2.90
C GLU A 193 -14.52 16.07 -1.89
N PRO A 194 -15.53 16.30 -1.01
CA PRO A 194 -15.48 17.39 -0.05
C PRO A 194 -14.53 17.11 1.13
N SER A 195 -13.85 18.15 1.64
CA SER A 195 -13.08 18.08 2.89
C SER A 195 -13.99 17.84 4.11
N GLY A 196 -13.44 17.42 5.24
CA GLY A 196 -14.21 17.23 6.47
C GLY A 196 -14.95 18.49 6.92
N GLU A 197 -14.32 19.68 6.81
CA GLU A 197 -15.00 20.96 7.08
C GLU A 197 -16.14 21.23 6.10
N GLN A 198 -15.97 20.90 4.82
CA GLN A 198 -17.00 21.07 3.80
C GLN A 198 -18.16 20.09 3.99
N LEU A 199 -17.88 18.86 4.43
CA LEU A 199 -18.91 17.88 4.80
C LEU A 199 -19.74 18.39 5.99
N LEU A 200 -19.09 18.94 7.03
CA LEU A 200 -19.79 19.49 8.19
C LEU A 200 -20.68 20.70 7.88
N GLN A 201 -20.34 21.46 6.84
CA GLN A 201 -21.19 22.56 6.35
C GLN A 201 -22.37 22.07 5.49
N ARG A 202 -22.37 20.80 5.09
CA ARG A 202 -23.39 20.25 4.20
C ARG A 202 -24.61 19.82 4.99
N THR A 203 -25.76 20.41 4.64
CA THR A 203 -27.03 20.08 5.27
C THR A 203 -27.32 18.58 5.17
N GLY A 204 -27.70 17.97 6.29
CA GLY A 204 -28.04 16.56 6.38
C GLY A 204 -26.86 15.63 6.64
N PHE A 205 -25.62 16.09 6.48
CA PHE A 205 -24.44 15.24 6.72
C PHE A 205 -24.31 14.86 8.20
N MET A 206 -24.50 15.81 9.09
CA MET A 206 -24.46 15.62 10.53
C MET A 206 -25.75 16.11 11.17
N GLN A 207 -26.36 15.26 11.97
CA GLN A 207 -27.58 15.54 12.72
C GLN A 207 -27.32 15.25 14.20
N LEU A 208 -27.92 16.04 15.08
CA LEU A 208 -27.75 15.91 16.54
C LEU A 208 -29.09 15.61 17.18
N ALA A 209 -29.10 14.67 18.12
CA ALA A 209 -30.26 14.35 18.97
C ALA A 209 -29.80 13.64 20.24
N ASP A 210 -30.59 13.66 21.31
CA ASP A 210 -30.39 12.78 22.46
C ASP A 210 -31.13 11.46 22.18
N LEU A 211 -30.41 10.45 21.66
CA LEU A 211 -30.99 9.19 21.18
C LEU A 211 -31.15 8.14 22.29
N ASN A 212 -30.39 8.27 23.38
CA ASN A 212 -30.39 7.35 24.51
C ASN A 212 -31.02 7.95 25.79
N GLY A 213 -31.41 9.22 25.77
CA GLY A 213 -32.10 9.91 26.86
C GLY A 213 -31.18 10.32 28.02
N ASP A 214 -29.88 10.45 27.78
CA ASP A 214 -28.89 10.77 28.82
C ASP A 214 -28.63 12.28 28.98
N GLY A 215 -29.28 13.11 28.15
CA GLY A 215 -29.16 14.56 28.15
C GLY A 215 -27.93 15.10 27.42
N ARG A 216 -27.15 14.25 26.74
CA ARG A 216 -26.03 14.64 25.86
C ARG A 216 -26.45 14.56 24.40
N ASN A 217 -25.76 15.32 23.56
CA ASN A 217 -25.98 15.25 22.11
C ASN A 217 -25.32 14.00 21.54
N ASP A 218 -26.09 13.13 20.93
CA ASP A 218 -25.62 12.07 20.04
C ASP A 218 -25.54 12.57 18.60
N TYR A 219 -24.74 11.90 17.79
CA TYR A 219 -24.45 12.34 16.41
C TYR A 219 -24.84 11.26 15.41
N VAL A 220 -25.57 11.66 14.37
CA VAL A 220 -25.89 10.81 13.22
C VAL A 220 -25.17 11.40 12.01
N LEU A 221 -24.27 10.63 11.41
CA LEU A 221 -23.60 10.99 10.16
C LEU A 221 -24.24 10.24 8.99
N ASP A 222 -24.91 10.96 8.10
CA ASP A 222 -25.51 10.41 6.89
C ASP A 222 -24.57 10.64 5.70
N THR A 223 -23.95 9.55 5.22
CA THR A 223 -23.00 9.63 4.11
C THR A 223 -23.67 9.81 2.74
N SER A 224 -25.01 9.76 2.64
CA SER A 224 -25.73 9.96 1.38
C SER A 224 -25.48 11.33 0.75
N VAL A 225 -25.15 12.32 1.57
CA VAL A 225 -24.79 13.66 1.11
C VAL A 225 -23.28 13.85 0.91
N SER A 226 -22.44 12.84 1.16
CA SER A 226 -20.99 12.94 0.94
C SER A 226 -20.62 12.98 -0.55
N GLY A 227 -21.49 12.44 -1.42
CA GLY A 227 -21.20 12.27 -2.85
C GLY A 227 -20.28 11.09 -3.15
N SER A 228 -19.92 10.28 -2.15
CA SER A 228 -19.04 9.13 -2.31
C SER A 228 -19.80 7.85 -2.67
N SER A 229 -19.41 7.21 -3.76
CA SER A 229 -19.87 5.86 -4.12
C SER A 229 -19.26 4.76 -3.25
N PHE A 230 -18.26 5.08 -2.44
CA PHE A 230 -17.66 4.12 -1.50
C PHE A 230 -18.61 3.86 -0.32
N TRP A 231 -19.24 4.91 0.20
CA TRP A 231 -20.19 4.81 1.33
C TRP A 231 -21.61 4.48 0.91
N CYS A 232 -21.94 4.60 -0.38
CA CYS A 232 -23.28 4.41 -0.90
C CYS A 232 -23.33 3.30 -1.95
N GLY A 233 -24.14 2.28 -1.67
CA GLY A 233 -24.59 1.31 -2.67
C GLY A 233 -25.76 1.84 -3.51
N ALA A 234 -26.35 0.97 -4.33
CA ALA A 234 -27.45 1.34 -5.23
C ALA A 234 -28.67 1.95 -4.49
N SER A 235 -29.08 1.33 -3.38
CA SER A 235 -30.27 1.73 -2.62
C SER A 235 -29.98 2.38 -1.26
N ASN A 236 -28.85 2.06 -0.63
CA ASN A 236 -28.55 2.45 0.74
C ASN A 236 -27.18 3.12 0.85
N CYS A 237 -27.02 3.98 1.86
CA CYS A 237 -25.75 4.59 2.24
C CYS A 237 -25.38 4.20 3.66
N SER A 238 -24.09 4.26 3.98
CA SER A 238 -23.62 4.09 5.35
C SER A 238 -24.13 5.23 6.22
N VAL A 239 -24.62 4.90 7.40
CA VAL A 239 -24.99 5.85 8.43
C VAL A 239 -24.25 5.47 9.70
N MET A 240 -23.56 6.43 10.28
CA MET A 240 -22.81 6.22 11.52
C MET A 240 -23.50 6.97 12.65
N VAL A 241 -23.91 6.26 13.70
CA VAL A 241 -24.57 6.82 14.89
C VAL A 241 -23.63 6.72 16.07
N PHE A 242 -23.36 7.86 16.70
CA PHE A 242 -22.49 8.00 17.87
C PHE A 242 -23.37 8.28 19.08
N ALA A 243 -23.69 7.24 19.84
CA ALA A 243 -24.42 7.36 21.10
C ALA A 243 -23.45 7.63 22.25
N SER A 244 -23.79 8.62 23.06
CA SER A 244 -23.06 9.04 24.24
C SER A 244 -23.01 7.94 25.30
N THR A 245 -21.90 7.88 26.01
CA THR A 245 -21.66 6.97 27.13
C THR A 245 -20.86 7.71 28.20
N PRO A 246 -20.77 7.18 29.43
CA PRO A 246 -19.90 7.76 30.45
C PRO A 246 -18.42 7.86 30.04
N GLN A 247 -17.97 7.02 29.09
CA GLN A 247 -16.57 6.94 28.64
C GLN A 247 -16.29 7.70 27.33
N GLY A 248 -17.29 8.30 26.68
CA GLY A 248 -17.15 8.93 25.37
C GLY A 248 -18.33 8.62 24.46
N TYR A 249 -18.08 8.41 23.17
CA TYR A 249 -19.12 8.05 22.20
C TYR A 249 -18.91 6.65 21.64
N GLN A 250 -19.97 5.85 21.60
CA GLN A 250 -19.99 4.54 20.97
C GLN A 250 -20.54 4.66 19.54
N ARG A 251 -19.75 4.22 18.56
CA ARG A 251 -20.13 4.16 17.15
C ARG A 251 -21.00 2.93 16.86
N ASN A 252 -22.06 3.14 16.09
CA ASN A 252 -22.97 2.14 15.57
C ASN A 252 -23.17 2.40 14.07
N ASP A 253 -22.83 1.44 13.22
CA ASP A 253 -22.89 1.58 11.77
C ASP A 253 -24.14 0.89 11.19
N PHE A 254 -24.81 1.57 10.26
CA PHE A 254 -26.04 1.10 9.60
C PHE A 254 -25.98 1.34 8.09
N LEU A 255 -26.88 0.69 7.35
CA LEU A 255 -27.12 0.95 5.93
C LEU A 255 -28.56 1.41 5.73
N ALA A 256 -28.75 2.68 5.36
CA ALA A 256 -30.06 3.26 5.06
C ALA A 256 -29.91 4.52 4.20
N ARG A 257 -31.03 5.13 3.79
CA ARG A 257 -31.03 6.39 3.04
C ARG A 257 -32.14 7.29 3.55
N GLY A 258 -31.84 8.58 3.71
CA GLY A 258 -32.83 9.56 4.16
C GLY A 258 -33.23 9.37 5.62
N VAL A 259 -32.28 8.96 6.47
CA VAL A 259 -32.53 8.76 7.89
C VAL A 259 -32.61 10.09 8.63
N THR A 260 -33.43 10.10 9.66
CA THR A 260 -33.46 11.14 10.70
C THR A 260 -33.08 10.53 12.05
N PRO A 261 -32.82 11.32 13.10
CA PRO A 261 -32.47 10.76 14.40
C PRO A 261 -33.59 9.86 14.96
N ALA A 262 -34.86 10.15 14.61
CA ALA A 262 -36.03 9.32 14.97
C ALA A 262 -36.03 7.92 14.35
N SER A 263 -35.16 7.65 13.37
CA SER A 263 -34.99 6.32 12.76
C SER A 263 -34.20 5.38 13.68
N PHE A 264 -33.66 5.88 14.80
CA PHE A 264 -32.81 5.13 15.70
C PHE A 264 -33.36 5.13 17.11
N ALA A 265 -33.29 3.98 17.77
CA ALA A 265 -33.50 3.84 19.21
C ALA A 265 -32.20 3.35 19.84
N CYS A 266 -31.64 4.13 20.77
CA CYS A 266 -30.39 3.79 21.46
C CYS A 266 -30.64 3.52 22.93
N HIS A 267 -29.88 2.59 23.50
CA HIS A 267 -29.87 2.33 24.94
C HIS A 267 -28.42 2.18 25.41
N GLN A 268 -28.01 3.03 26.35
CA GLN A 268 -26.60 3.26 26.71
C GLN A 268 -25.82 3.72 25.47
N GLY A 269 -24.98 2.87 24.89
CA GLY A 269 -24.24 3.16 23.65
C GLY A 269 -24.66 2.35 22.44
N ALA A 270 -25.59 1.40 22.59
CA ALA A 270 -26.00 0.50 21.51
C ALA A 270 -27.27 1.01 20.84
N CYS A 271 -27.24 1.16 19.51
CA CYS A 271 -28.35 1.66 18.72
C CYS A 271 -28.93 0.57 17.82
N ARG A 272 -30.23 0.68 17.53
CA ARG A 272 -30.91 -0.10 16.49
C ARG A 272 -31.77 0.82 15.65
N MET A 273 -32.01 0.43 14.39
CA MET A 273 -32.95 1.13 13.52
C MET A 273 -34.38 0.75 13.91
N VAL A 274 -35.29 1.73 13.89
CA VAL A 274 -36.73 1.54 14.09
C VAL A 274 -37.47 1.98 12.84
N ASP A 275 -38.34 1.11 12.33
CA ASP A 275 -39.18 1.47 11.19
C ASP A 275 -40.15 2.58 11.63
N ALA A 276 -40.19 3.67 10.86
CA ALA A 276 -41.12 4.76 11.09
C ALA A 276 -42.54 4.30 10.78
N GLY A 277 -43.19 3.68 11.77
CA GLY A 277 -44.59 3.28 11.68
C GLY A 277 -44.99 2.13 12.61
N ALA A 278 -45.02 2.38 13.91
CA ALA A 278 -46.06 1.90 14.83
C ALA A 278 -45.71 2.25 16.28
N ASP A 279 -46.26 3.37 16.77
CA ASP A 279 -46.47 3.56 18.21
C ASP A 279 -47.59 2.64 18.69
N SER A 280 -47.31 1.77 19.66
CA SER A 280 -48.18 1.47 20.81
C SER A 280 -47.49 0.54 21.83
N PRO A 281 -47.82 0.65 23.14
CA PRO A 281 -46.95 0.23 24.24
C PRO A 281 -47.01 -1.28 24.55
N VAL A 282 -45.88 -1.79 25.05
CA VAL A 282 -45.71 -3.16 25.54
C VAL A 282 -46.51 -3.40 26.82
N GLN A 283 -47.39 -4.40 26.81
CA GLN A 283 -47.78 -5.14 28.00
C GLN A 283 -47.24 -6.58 27.93
N PRO A 284 -46.88 -7.19 29.07
CA PRO A 284 -46.16 -8.46 29.10
C PRO A 284 -47.14 -9.63 28.91
N VAL A 285 -46.80 -10.58 28.04
CA VAL A 285 -47.54 -11.85 27.94
C VAL A 285 -46.65 -13.00 28.38
N GLN A 286 -47.18 -13.69 29.39
CA GLN A 286 -46.72 -14.93 30.00
C GLN A 286 -46.42 -16.05 29.00
N GLU A 287 -45.43 -16.86 29.38
CA GLU A 287 -45.23 -18.23 28.89
C GLU A 287 -46.54 -19.03 28.90
N THR A 288 -46.96 -19.49 27.73
CA THR A 288 -47.70 -20.74 27.61
C THR A 288 -47.02 -21.61 26.57
N ARG A 289 -46.30 -22.61 27.08
CA ARG A 289 -45.91 -23.82 26.35
C ARG A 289 -47.16 -24.44 25.73
N SER A 290 -47.10 -24.79 24.44
CA SER A 290 -47.89 -25.88 23.87
C SER A 290 -47.15 -26.52 22.71
N THR A 291 -46.64 -27.71 23.01
CA THR A 291 -46.60 -28.94 22.20
C THR A 291 -46.52 -28.83 20.68
N VAL A 292 -45.40 -29.32 20.16
CA VAL A 292 -45.18 -29.68 18.76
C VAL A 292 -46.05 -30.88 18.39
N THR A 293 -46.94 -30.70 17.41
CA THR A 293 -47.50 -31.80 16.61
C THR A 293 -47.02 -31.64 15.18
N ALA A 294 -46.42 -32.70 14.66
CA ALA A 294 -45.90 -32.81 13.30
C ALA A 294 -46.99 -32.54 12.25
N ALA A 295 -46.75 -31.59 11.35
CA ALA A 295 -47.55 -31.36 10.16
C ALA A 295 -46.86 -31.99 8.95
N ALA A 296 -47.65 -32.76 8.19
CA ALA A 296 -47.24 -33.51 7.02
C ALA A 296 -46.71 -32.59 5.89
N ALA A 297 -45.79 -33.13 5.11
CA ALA A 297 -45.21 -32.52 3.93
C ALA A 297 -46.29 -32.02 2.97
N GLN A 298 -46.27 -30.71 2.68
CA GLN A 298 -46.98 -30.11 1.56
C GLN A 298 -46.03 -29.97 0.36
N PRO A 299 -46.53 -30.10 -0.87
CA PRO A 299 -45.70 -30.01 -2.07
C PRO A 299 -45.11 -28.61 -2.23
N SER A 300 -43.82 -28.57 -2.56
CA SER A 300 -43.05 -27.35 -2.82
C SER A 300 -43.70 -26.51 -3.92
N VAL A 301 -44.15 -25.31 -3.55
CA VAL A 301 -44.46 -24.25 -4.50
C VAL A 301 -43.15 -23.89 -5.24
N PRO A 302 -43.10 -23.88 -6.58
CA PRO A 302 -41.90 -23.47 -7.28
C PRO A 302 -41.65 -21.99 -6.99
N LEU A 303 -40.41 -21.65 -6.64
CA LEU A 303 -39.92 -20.30 -6.45
C LEU A 303 -39.88 -19.56 -7.80
N GLY A 304 -41.04 -19.32 -8.41
CA GLY A 304 -41.19 -18.61 -9.67
C GLY A 304 -41.02 -17.12 -9.44
N GLY A 305 -39.80 -16.61 -9.61
CA GLY A 305 -39.54 -15.17 -9.73
C GLY A 305 -38.30 -14.63 -9.03
N ILE A 306 -37.61 -15.42 -8.19
CA ILE A 306 -36.31 -15.00 -7.67
C ILE A 306 -35.25 -15.43 -8.69
N THR A 307 -34.78 -14.47 -9.49
CA THR A 307 -33.46 -14.59 -10.11
C THR A 307 -32.45 -14.68 -8.98
N LEU A 308 -31.95 -15.89 -8.71
CA LEU A 308 -30.70 -16.05 -7.97
C LEU A 308 -29.65 -15.30 -8.79
N PHE A 309 -29.17 -14.19 -8.26
CA PHE A 309 -28.09 -13.45 -8.87
C PHE A 309 -26.88 -14.37 -8.91
N ASP A 310 -26.45 -14.71 -10.12
CA ASP A 310 -25.17 -15.37 -10.35
C ASP A 310 -24.11 -14.39 -9.84
N GLN A 311 -23.55 -14.66 -8.67
CA GLN A 311 -22.44 -13.87 -8.16
C GLN A 311 -21.21 -14.25 -8.98
N PRO A 312 -20.59 -13.31 -9.71
CA PRO A 312 -19.27 -13.56 -10.26
C PRO A 312 -18.36 -14.01 -9.11
N LYS A 313 -17.45 -14.94 -9.37
CA LYS A 313 -16.33 -15.22 -8.45
C LYS A 313 -15.56 -13.91 -8.23
N GLU A 314 -15.87 -13.20 -7.16
CA GLU A 314 -15.16 -11.98 -6.79
C GLU A 314 -13.73 -12.37 -6.41
N SER A 315 -12.74 -11.82 -7.11
CA SER A 315 -11.34 -12.00 -6.73
C SER A 315 -11.05 -11.26 -5.42
N ALA A 316 -10.21 -11.84 -4.56
CA ALA A 316 -9.84 -11.22 -3.30
C ALA A 316 -9.27 -9.81 -3.52
N SER A 317 -9.76 -8.83 -2.76
CA SER A 317 -9.29 -7.44 -2.85
C SER A 317 -7.90 -7.28 -2.26
N LEU A 318 -6.94 -6.79 -3.05
CA LEU A 318 -5.59 -6.50 -2.58
C LEU A 318 -5.60 -5.31 -1.61
N THR A 319 -6.48 -4.34 -1.84
CA THR A 319 -6.68 -3.21 -0.93
C THR A 319 -7.10 -3.68 0.46
N SER A 320 -8.11 -4.55 0.55
CA SER A 320 -8.57 -5.12 1.83
C SER A 320 -7.47 -5.95 2.51
N TYR A 321 -6.74 -6.76 1.72
CA TYR A 321 -5.59 -7.52 2.22
C TYR A 321 -4.53 -6.60 2.83
N CYS A 322 -4.17 -5.50 2.18
CA CYS A 322 -3.15 -4.60 2.67
C CYS A 322 -3.57 -3.81 3.92
N SER A 323 -4.85 -3.47 4.07
CA SER A 323 -5.36 -2.91 5.32
C SER A 323 -5.21 -3.91 6.47
N LYS A 324 -5.51 -5.19 6.22
CA LYS A 324 -5.33 -6.25 7.22
C LYS A 324 -3.85 -6.47 7.57
N VAL A 325 -2.97 -6.56 6.56
CA VAL A 325 -1.53 -6.73 6.76
C VAL A 325 -0.96 -5.56 7.57
N SER A 326 -1.34 -4.32 7.28
CA SER A 326 -0.88 -3.16 8.04
C SER A 326 -1.24 -3.24 9.53
N LEU A 327 -2.45 -3.72 9.86
CA LEU A 327 -2.85 -3.96 11.25
C LEU A 327 -1.99 -5.04 11.90
N LEU A 328 -1.74 -6.15 11.20
CA LEU A 328 -0.90 -7.25 11.71
C LEU A 328 0.55 -6.80 11.92
N THR A 329 1.15 -6.10 10.96
CA THR A 329 2.50 -5.52 11.08
C THR A 329 2.60 -4.60 12.29
N SER A 330 1.61 -3.72 12.50
CA SER A 330 1.61 -2.83 13.67
C SER A 330 1.49 -3.60 14.98
N SER A 331 0.64 -4.63 15.03
CA SER A 331 0.45 -5.48 16.22
C SER A 331 1.69 -6.32 16.54
N ASN A 332 2.47 -6.68 15.52
CA ASN A 332 3.71 -7.45 15.64
C ASN A 332 4.95 -6.58 15.93
N GLY A 333 4.78 -5.27 16.13
CA GLY A 333 5.88 -4.36 16.45
C GLY A 333 6.71 -3.89 15.25
N GLY A 334 6.18 -4.04 14.03
CA GLY A 334 6.81 -3.58 12.79
C GLY A 334 7.02 -4.69 11.76
N PHE A 335 7.68 -4.31 10.66
CA PHE A 335 7.98 -5.21 9.55
C PHE A 335 8.92 -6.35 9.97
N MET A 336 8.66 -7.55 9.44
CA MET A 336 9.60 -8.66 9.55
C MET A 336 10.93 -8.32 8.86
N THR A 337 12.01 -8.90 9.39
CA THR A 337 13.35 -8.85 8.79
C THR A 337 13.80 -10.26 8.45
N ALA A 338 14.83 -10.42 7.62
CA ALA A 338 15.36 -11.75 7.31
C ALA A 338 15.73 -12.55 8.57
N ALA A 339 16.20 -11.86 9.61
CA ALA A 339 16.58 -12.46 10.89
C ALA A 339 15.38 -12.80 11.80
N SER A 340 14.28 -12.04 11.71
CA SER A 340 13.11 -12.20 12.58
C SER A 340 11.93 -12.91 11.90
N MET A 341 12.07 -13.31 10.64
CA MET A 341 10.98 -13.88 9.85
C MET A 341 10.53 -15.25 10.37
N THR A 342 9.33 -15.29 10.93
CA THR A 342 8.63 -16.49 11.40
C THR A 342 7.55 -16.97 10.42
N ASP A 343 6.96 -16.06 9.66
CA ASP A 343 5.91 -16.34 8.68
C ASP A 343 6.30 -15.74 7.32
N PRO A 344 6.73 -16.56 6.33
CA PRO A 344 7.15 -16.07 5.03
C PRO A 344 5.99 -15.54 4.17
N GLU A 345 4.76 -16.04 4.36
CA GLU A 345 3.60 -15.54 3.61
C GLU A 345 3.24 -14.14 4.11
N LEU A 346 3.17 -13.95 5.44
CA LEU A 346 2.98 -12.64 6.03
C LEU A 346 4.11 -11.69 5.64
N ALA A 347 5.38 -12.11 5.74
CA ALA A 347 6.52 -11.28 5.37
C ALA A 347 6.44 -10.79 3.91
N LEU A 348 6.09 -11.67 2.96
CA LEU A 348 5.87 -11.25 1.57
C LEU A 348 4.65 -10.33 1.44
N GLY A 349 3.58 -10.59 2.18
CA GLY A 349 2.43 -9.69 2.28
C GLY A 349 2.78 -8.27 2.71
N GLU A 350 3.60 -8.14 3.75
CA GLU A 350 4.09 -6.85 4.23
C GLU A 350 4.90 -6.12 3.15
N GLN A 351 5.80 -6.85 2.48
CA GLN A 351 6.62 -6.30 1.41
C GLN A 351 5.80 -5.93 0.18
N PHE A 352 4.74 -6.68 -0.13
CA PHE A 352 3.84 -6.38 -1.24
C PHE A 352 3.06 -5.09 -0.98
N CYS A 353 2.49 -4.95 0.21
CA CYS A 353 1.72 -3.77 0.57
C CYS A 353 2.59 -2.51 0.68
N LEU A 354 3.83 -2.66 1.13
CA LEU A 354 4.82 -1.60 1.07
C LEU A 354 5.14 -1.21 -0.39
N ALA A 355 5.42 -2.18 -1.27
CA ALA A 355 5.70 -1.93 -2.68
C ALA A 355 4.52 -1.29 -3.42
N ARG A 356 3.29 -1.74 -3.13
CA ARG A 356 2.04 -1.13 -3.64
C ARG A 356 1.95 0.35 -3.27
N THR A 357 2.29 0.70 -2.03
CA THR A 357 2.27 2.10 -1.56
C THR A 357 3.28 2.96 -2.33
N TYR A 358 4.50 2.48 -2.53
CA TYR A 358 5.51 3.17 -3.34
C TYR A 358 5.07 3.31 -4.81
N ALA A 359 4.46 2.28 -5.38
CA ALA A 359 3.95 2.31 -6.74
C ALA A 359 2.83 3.35 -6.92
N ILE A 360 1.89 3.42 -5.95
CA ILE A 360 0.83 4.43 -5.92
C ILE A 360 1.42 5.83 -5.88
N ASN A 361 2.30 6.11 -4.91
CA ASN A 361 2.86 7.46 -4.71
C ASN A 361 3.73 7.92 -5.90
N ALA A 362 4.52 7.00 -6.48
CA ALA A 362 5.34 7.29 -7.64
C ALA A 362 4.48 7.59 -8.87
N GLY A 363 3.46 6.78 -9.13
CA GLY A 363 2.57 6.95 -10.28
C GLY A 363 1.63 8.15 -10.13
N GLU A 364 1.18 8.50 -8.93
CA GLU A 364 0.43 9.73 -8.65
C GLU A 364 1.26 10.98 -8.99
N THR A 365 2.53 10.98 -8.57
CA THR A 365 3.47 12.06 -8.90
C THR A 365 3.69 12.19 -10.42
N GLN A 366 3.63 11.07 -11.16
CA GLN A 366 3.71 11.08 -12.61
C GLN A 366 2.41 11.57 -13.26
N ALA A 367 1.26 11.10 -12.77
CA ALA A 367 -0.07 11.49 -13.23
C ALA A 367 -0.29 13.00 -13.08
N GLY A 368 0.12 13.60 -11.96
CA GLY A 368 0.04 15.04 -11.71
C GLY A 368 0.85 15.91 -12.67
N LYS A 369 1.80 15.32 -13.43
CA LYS A 369 2.56 16.03 -14.47
C LYS A 369 1.86 16.04 -15.83
N VAL A 370 0.82 15.22 -16.01
CA VAL A 370 0.05 15.14 -17.25
C VAL A 370 -0.93 16.30 -17.30
N LYS A 371 -0.66 17.28 -18.16
CA LYS A 371 -1.52 18.47 -18.31
C LYS A 371 -2.70 18.16 -19.23
N GLY A 372 -3.87 18.74 -18.90
CA GLY A 372 -5.06 18.68 -19.76
C GLY A 372 -5.80 17.34 -19.76
N VAL A 373 -5.49 16.45 -18.81
CA VAL A 373 -6.15 15.16 -18.63
C VAL A 373 -6.60 15.02 -17.17
N THR A 374 -7.86 14.65 -16.97
CA THR A 374 -8.43 14.38 -15.63
C THR A 374 -8.04 12.99 -15.13
N GLN A 375 -8.11 12.75 -13.82
CA GLN A 375 -7.84 11.43 -13.26
C GLN A 375 -8.78 10.35 -13.83
N ALA A 376 -10.05 10.67 -14.06
CA ALA A 376 -11.01 9.74 -14.68
C ALA A 376 -10.63 9.37 -16.11
N GLN A 377 -10.07 10.32 -16.89
CA GLN A 377 -9.55 10.04 -18.23
C GLN A 377 -8.28 9.18 -18.18
N ILE A 378 -7.39 9.41 -17.20
CA ILE A 378 -6.23 8.55 -16.96
C ILE A 378 -6.68 7.13 -16.67
N ASP A 379 -7.63 6.96 -15.74
CA ASP A 379 -8.17 5.65 -15.37
C ASP A 379 -8.78 4.93 -16.57
N SER A 380 -9.57 5.65 -17.39
CA SER A 380 -10.18 5.09 -18.60
C SER A 380 -9.14 4.67 -19.63
N GLN A 381 -8.06 5.44 -19.80
CA GLN A 381 -6.95 5.08 -20.70
C GLN A 381 -6.19 3.86 -20.19
N CYS A 382 -5.95 3.78 -18.88
CA CYS A 382 -5.27 2.65 -18.27
C CYS A 382 -6.13 1.39 -18.26
N HIS A 383 -7.46 1.50 -18.17
CA HIS A 383 -8.33 0.33 -18.33
C HIS A 383 -8.23 -0.27 -19.75
N ALA A 384 -8.02 0.57 -20.77
CA ALA A 384 -7.78 0.10 -22.13
C ALA A 384 -6.44 -0.65 -22.31
N PHE A 385 -5.50 -0.58 -21.35
CA PHE A 385 -4.30 -1.43 -21.36
C PHE A 385 -4.64 -2.90 -21.10
N GLY A 386 -5.70 -3.19 -20.33
CA GLY A 386 -6.07 -4.54 -19.91
C GLY A 386 -6.07 -5.54 -21.07
N PRO A 387 -6.90 -5.35 -22.12
CA PRO A 387 -6.94 -6.25 -23.28
C PRO A 387 -5.58 -6.42 -23.99
N ALA A 388 -4.74 -5.39 -24.03
CA ALA A 388 -3.44 -5.44 -24.70
C ALA A 388 -2.41 -6.30 -23.95
N VAL A 389 -2.52 -6.39 -22.62
CA VAL A 389 -1.59 -7.16 -21.78
C VAL A 389 -2.09 -8.57 -21.47
N GLN A 390 -3.38 -8.87 -21.71
CA GLN A 390 -4.00 -10.17 -21.43
C GLN A 390 -3.19 -11.38 -21.94
N PRO A 391 -2.62 -11.37 -23.17
CA PRO A 391 -1.83 -12.51 -23.65
C PRO A 391 -0.61 -12.84 -22.76
N PHE A 392 -0.03 -11.84 -22.09
CA PHE A 392 1.08 -12.04 -21.16
C PHE A 392 0.59 -12.47 -19.77
N LEU A 393 -0.52 -11.87 -19.30
CA LEU A 393 -1.14 -12.23 -18.02
C LEU A 393 -1.59 -13.70 -18.00
N ALA A 394 -2.14 -14.20 -19.11
CA ALA A 394 -2.57 -15.58 -19.26
C ALA A 394 -1.41 -16.61 -19.14
N LYS A 395 -0.17 -16.17 -19.37
CA LYS A 395 1.03 -16.99 -19.21
C LYS A 395 1.57 -17.01 -17.78
N LEU A 396 1.13 -16.08 -16.93
CA LEU A 396 1.56 -16.02 -15.53
C LEU A 396 1.11 -17.28 -14.78
N GLY A 397 2.02 -17.83 -13.99
CA GLY A 397 1.79 -19.07 -13.23
C GLY A 397 2.03 -20.37 -14.02
N THR A 398 2.24 -20.31 -15.34
CA THR A 398 2.54 -21.49 -16.17
C THR A 398 3.89 -21.37 -16.90
N ALA A 399 4.09 -20.29 -17.65
CA ALA A 399 5.33 -20.02 -18.36
C ALA A 399 6.47 -19.59 -17.42
N GLY A 400 7.72 -19.73 -17.89
CA GLY A 400 8.88 -19.18 -17.20
C GLY A 400 8.95 -17.66 -17.36
N SER A 401 9.50 -16.97 -16.36
CA SER A 401 9.65 -15.51 -16.36
C SER A 401 10.41 -15.00 -17.60
N GLY A 402 11.45 -15.72 -18.05
CA GLY A 402 12.22 -15.38 -19.25
C GLY A 402 11.39 -15.44 -20.54
N GLU A 403 10.47 -16.39 -20.66
CA GLU A 403 9.57 -16.49 -21.82
C GLU A 403 8.59 -15.32 -21.85
N VAL A 404 7.91 -15.07 -20.73
CA VAL A 404 6.97 -13.95 -20.59
C VAL A 404 7.68 -12.62 -20.87
N MET A 405 8.90 -12.43 -20.36
CA MET A 405 9.67 -11.22 -20.60
C MET A 405 10.11 -11.06 -22.06
N GLY A 406 10.45 -12.15 -22.75
CA GLY A 406 10.76 -12.10 -24.18
C GLY A 406 9.57 -11.62 -25.01
N ASP A 407 8.37 -12.11 -24.70
CA ASP A 407 7.15 -11.69 -25.38
C ASP A 407 6.77 -10.24 -25.06
N VAL A 408 6.88 -9.82 -23.80
CA VAL A 408 6.63 -8.45 -23.38
C VAL A 408 7.63 -7.49 -24.05
N GLN A 409 8.91 -7.85 -24.14
CA GLN A 409 9.92 -7.05 -24.84
C GLN A 409 9.61 -6.91 -26.33
N LYS A 410 9.16 -7.99 -26.97
CA LYS A 410 8.72 -7.93 -28.37
C LYS A 410 7.53 -6.98 -28.55
N PHE A 411 6.55 -7.03 -27.66
CA PHE A 411 5.43 -6.10 -27.66
C PHE A 411 5.86 -4.65 -27.47
N VAL A 412 6.74 -4.39 -26.50
CA VAL A 412 7.33 -3.07 -26.24
C VAL A 412 8.02 -2.53 -27.50
N LEU A 413 8.81 -3.34 -28.20
CA LEU A 413 9.50 -2.96 -29.44
C LEU A 413 8.54 -2.73 -30.62
N GLN A 414 7.39 -3.41 -30.65
CA GLN A 414 6.39 -3.31 -31.72
C GLN A 414 5.39 -2.17 -31.50
N SER A 415 5.32 -1.59 -30.30
CA SER A 415 4.37 -0.55 -29.94
C SER A 415 4.52 0.77 -30.73
N GLY A 416 5.68 1.00 -31.34
CA GLY A 416 6.02 2.27 -31.99
C GLY A 416 6.30 3.43 -31.00
N MET A 417 6.28 3.17 -29.69
CA MET A 417 6.57 4.14 -28.64
C MET A 417 8.02 4.03 -28.15
N SER A 418 8.58 5.11 -27.60
CA SER A 418 9.89 5.03 -26.94
C SER A 418 9.79 4.26 -25.61
N LEU A 419 10.88 3.61 -25.19
CA LEU A 419 10.95 2.88 -23.92
C LEU A 419 10.61 3.78 -22.73
N GLU A 420 11.04 5.05 -22.76
CA GLU A 420 10.75 6.02 -21.71
C GLU A 420 9.26 6.38 -21.67
N GLN A 421 8.63 6.62 -22.83
CA GLN A 421 7.21 6.94 -22.91
C GLN A 421 6.35 5.77 -22.42
N LEU A 422 6.70 4.54 -22.80
CA LEU A 422 6.05 3.33 -22.30
C LEU A 422 6.23 3.17 -20.79
N ALA A 423 7.45 3.36 -20.28
CA ALA A 423 7.70 3.26 -18.85
C ALA A 423 6.95 4.32 -18.04
N ASN A 424 6.82 5.54 -18.55
CA ASN A 424 6.03 6.60 -17.92
C ASN A 424 4.53 6.26 -17.92
N THR A 425 4.02 5.78 -19.05
CA THR A 425 2.60 5.38 -19.17
C THR A 425 2.29 4.20 -18.25
N ALA A 426 3.17 3.19 -18.23
CA ALA A 426 3.03 2.04 -17.35
C ALA A 426 3.12 2.44 -15.87
N GLY A 427 3.99 3.38 -15.48
CA GLY A 427 4.02 3.90 -14.10
C GLY A 427 2.70 4.55 -13.65
N ILE A 428 2.09 5.34 -14.53
CA ILE A 428 0.76 5.94 -14.28
C ILE A 428 -0.32 4.85 -14.20
N CYS A 429 -0.29 3.87 -15.09
CA CYS A 429 -1.28 2.79 -15.07
C CYS A 429 -1.09 1.82 -13.91
N LEU A 430 0.14 1.64 -13.41
CA LEU A 430 0.39 0.90 -12.18
C LEU A 430 -0.29 1.56 -10.97
N PHE A 431 -0.22 2.89 -10.88
CA PHE A 431 -0.96 3.67 -9.89
C PHE A 431 -2.48 3.52 -10.05
N SER A 432 -3.00 3.70 -11.27
CA SER A 432 -4.43 3.53 -11.56
C SER A 432 -4.93 2.13 -11.17
N GLY A 433 -4.21 1.09 -11.56
CA GLY A 433 -4.54 -0.30 -11.26
C GLY A 433 -4.60 -0.55 -9.76
N TYR A 434 -3.55 -0.20 -9.02
CA TYR A 434 -3.55 -0.41 -7.58
C TYR A 434 -4.58 0.43 -6.82
N ARG A 435 -4.78 1.70 -7.19
CA ARG A 435 -5.76 2.58 -6.52
C ARG A 435 -7.20 2.08 -6.72
N ARG A 436 -7.48 1.49 -7.88
CA ARG A 436 -8.81 0.99 -8.25
C ARG A 436 -9.00 -0.50 -7.97
N ASP A 437 -8.00 -1.15 -7.39
CA ASP A 437 -7.95 -2.61 -7.19
C ASP A 437 -8.13 -3.41 -8.51
N ASP A 438 -7.75 -2.82 -9.65
CA ASP A 438 -7.75 -3.44 -10.97
C ASP A 438 -6.40 -4.12 -11.21
N MET A 439 -6.35 -5.42 -10.92
CA MET A 439 -5.10 -6.18 -10.93
C MET A 439 -4.59 -6.47 -12.34
N ASP A 440 -5.45 -6.55 -13.35
CA ASP A 440 -5.04 -6.76 -14.74
C ASP A 440 -4.22 -5.56 -15.22
N VAL A 441 -4.70 -4.35 -14.93
CA VAL A 441 -3.99 -3.11 -15.24
C VAL A 441 -2.69 -3.01 -14.42
N ALA A 442 -2.73 -3.33 -13.12
CA ALA A 442 -1.55 -3.27 -12.27
C ALA A 442 -0.44 -4.26 -12.68
N LEU A 443 -0.80 -5.53 -12.91
CA LEU A 443 0.13 -6.57 -13.36
C LEU A 443 0.67 -6.28 -14.77
N GLY A 444 -0.21 -5.85 -15.69
CA GLY A 444 0.19 -5.45 -17.03
C GLY A 444 1.21 -4.32 -17.01
N ALA A 445 0.94 -3.28 -16.23
CA ALA A 445 1.85 -2.17 -16.04
C ALA A 445 3.20 -2.62 -15.44
N ALA A 446 3.20 -3.48 -14.43
CA ALA A 446 4.42 -4.04 -13.83
C ALA A 446 5.25 -4.85 -14.85
N LEU A 447 4.59 -5.63 -15.73
CA LEU A 447 5.26 -6.35 -16.82
C LEU A 447 5.91 -5.38 -17.81
N ILE A 448 5.21 -4.34 -18.25
CA ILE A 448 5.76 -3.33 -19.17
C ILE A 448 6.94 -2.58 -18.54
N LEU A 449 6.84 -2.19 -17.26
CA LEU A 449 7.95 -1.56 -16.54
C LEU A 449 9.17 -2.49 -16.48
N THR A 450 8.96 -3.76 -16.21
CA THR A 450 10.03 -4.76 -16.20
C THR A 450 10.62 -4.93 -17.62
N GLY A 451 9.78 -4.96 -18.65
CA GLY A 451 10.15 -5.14 -20.06
C GLY A 451 10.90 -3.97 -20.67
N THR A 452 10.62 -2.76 -20.18
CA THR A 452 11.35 -1.53 -20.53
C THR A 452 12.69 -1.41 -19.78
N GLY A 453 13.06 -2.42 -18.98
CA GLY A 453 14.36 -2.50 -18.31
C GLY A 453 14.35 -2.08 -16.84
N LYS A 454 13.21 -1.65 -16.27
CA LYS A 454 13.08 -1.34 -14.84
C LYS A 454 12.87 -2.63 -14.03
N ARG A 455 13.86 -3.52 -14.06
CA ARG A 455 13.82 -4.87 -13.48
C ARG A 455 13.41 -4.97 -12.00
N PRO A 456 13.64 -3.98 -11.11
CA PRO A 456 13.09 -4.03 -9.75
C PRO A 456 11.56 -4.17 -9.68
N TYR A 457 10.82 -3.75 -10.71
CA TYR A 457 9.36 -3.94 -10.78
C TYR A 457 8.94 -5.42 -10.94
N ALA A 458 9.86 -6.32 -11.30
CA ALA A 458 9.62 -7.76 -11.34
C ALA A 458 9.13 -8.31 -9.98
N GLU A 459 9.50 -7.65 -8.89
CA GLU A 459 9.07 -8.01 -7.55
C GLU A 459 7.55 -7.99 -7.38
N LEU A 460 6.84 -7.05 -8.02
CA LEU A 460 5.38 -6.96 -7.95
C LEU A 460 4.74 -8.21 -8.55
N ILE A 461 5.23 -8.67 -9.70
CA ILE A 461 4.74 -9.88 -10.36
C ILE A 461 4.98 -11.11 -9.47
N GLY A 462 6.13 -11.16 -8.79
CA GLY A 462 6.42 -12.14 -7.75
C GLY A 462 5.36 -12.16 -6.65
N HIS A 463 5.02 -10.99 -6.08
CA HIS A 463 4.00 -10.89 -5.02
C HIS A 463 2.61 -11.33 -5.47
N HIS A 464 2.17 -10.88 -6.64
CA HIS A 464 0.89 -11.29 -7.21
C HIS A 464 0.79 -12.81 -7.38
N LEU A 465 1.86 -13.46 -7.85
CA LEU A 465 1.93 -14.92 -8.00
C LEU A 465 2.05 -15.66 -6.67
N ALA A 466 2.83 -15.13 -5.73
CA ALA A 466 3.04 -15.78 -4.43
C ALA A 466 1.78 -15.76 -3.57
N LEU A 467 1.01 -14.66 -3.64
CA LEU A 467 -0.14 -14.40 -2.76
C LEU A 467 -1.49 -14.57 -3.47
N GLY A 468 -1.52 -14.72 -4.79
CA GLY A 468 -2.72 -15.05 -5.56
C GLY A 468 -3.66 -13.87 -5.82
N PHE A 469 -3.13 -12.66 -5.98
CA PHE A 469 -3.92 -11.47 -6.32
C PHE A 469 -3.82 -11.17 -7.81
N GLY A 470 -4.92 -11.27 -8.56
CA GLY A 470 -4.94 -10.99 -10.02
C GLY A 470 -4.13 -11.97 -10.88
N ALA A 471 -3.51 -12.97 -10.27
CA ALA A 471 -2.80 -14.06 -10.94
C ALA A 471 -3.04 -15.36 -10.17
N PRO A 472 -2.88 -16.53 -10.80
CA PRO A 472 -2.92 -17.80 -10.09
C PRO A 472 -1.87 -17.83 -8.96
N ASN A 473 -2.23 -18.40 -7.80
CA ASN A 473 -1.25 -18.65 -6.75
C ASN A 473 -0.25 -19.71 -7.26
N ALA A 474 0.98 -19.28 -7.53
CA ALA A 474 2.06 -20.08 -8.06
C ALA A 474 3.40 -19.62 -7.45
N ALA A 475 3.56 -19.86 -6.13
CA ALA A 475 4.74 -19.45 -5.37
C ALA A 475 6.08 -19.94 -5.97
N GLU A 476 6.11 -21.10 -6.61
CA GLU A 476 7.30 -21.58 -7.34
C GLU A 476 7.65 -20.68 -8.53
N LYS A 477 6.65 -20.27 -9.32
CA LYS A 477 6.85 -19.34 -10.43
C LYS A 477 7.19 -17.94 -9.96
N ALA A 478 6.68 -17.53 -8.80
CA ALA A 478 7.02 -16.24 -8.18
C ALA A 478 8.53 -16.11 -7.90
N GLN A 479 9.23 -17.20 -7.57
CA GLN A 479 10.67 -17.14 -7.27
C GLN A 479 11.51 -16.60 -8.41
N GLU A 480 11.18 -16.94 -9.66
CA GLU A 480 11.93 -16.46 -10.82
C GLU A 480 11.82 -14.93 -10.97
N TRP A 481 10.64 -14.37 -10.68
CA TRP A 481 10.38 -12.94 -10.70
C TRP A 481 11.08 -12.20 -9.55
N TYR A 482 11.03 -12.76 -8.33
CA TYR A 482 11.79 -12.22 -7.21
C TYR A 482 13.29 -12.26 -7.47
N SER A 483 13.81 -13.35 -8.02
CA SER A 483 15.22 -13.50 -8.37
C SER A 483 15.64 -12.43 -9.38
N MET A 484 14.84 -12.18 -10.42
CA MET A 484 15.09 -11.11 -11.39
C MET A 484 15.18 -9.73 -10.73
N ALA A 485 14.25 -9.40 -9.83
CA ALA A 485 14.28 -8.14 -9.10
C ALA A 485 15.51 -8.04 -8.19
N VAL A 486 15.77 -9.05 -7.36
CA VAL A 486 16.87 -9.07 -6.39
C VAL A 486 18.23 -9.00 -7.08
N ILE A 487 18.47 -9.81 -8.13
CA ILE A 487 19.71 -9.75 -8.92
C ILE A 487 19.93 -8.36 -9.50
N SER A 488 18.86 -7.69 -9.98
CA SER A 488 18.99 -6.33 -10.50
C SER A 488 19.44 -5.33 -9.43
N LEU A 489 18.94 -5.46 -8.21
CA LEU A 489 19.34 -4.63 -7.06
C LEU A 489 20.77 -4.94 -6.61
N GLU A 490 21.13 -6.22 -6.48
CA GLU A 490 22.48 -6.68 -6.15
C GLU A 490 23.52 -6.22 -7.19
N SER A 491 23.11 -6.08 -8.46
CA SER A 491 23.95 -5.55 -9.54
C SER A 491 24.08 -4.01 -9.56
N GLY A 492 23.49 -3.32 -8.58
CA GLY A 492 23.61 -1.86 -8.41
C GLY A 492 22.48 -1.03 -9.01
N THR A 493 21.37 -1.64 -9.45
CA THR A 493 20.18 -0.89 -9.85
C THR A 493 19.56 -0.20 -8.63
N ALA A 494 19.15 1.06 -8.77
CA ALA A 494 18.51 1.79 -7.68
C ALA A 494 17.19 1.11 -7.26
N PRO A 495 16.94 0.92 -5.95
CA PRO A 495 15.68 0.39 -5.46
C PRO A 495 14.53 1.35 -5.75
N VAL A 496 13.45 0.81 -6.34
CA VAL A 496 12.21 1.56 -6.64
C VAL A 496 11.18 1.45 -5.50
N PHE A 497 11.33 0.45 -4.63
CA PHE A 497 10.51 0.22 -3.46
C PHE A 497 11.38 0.25 -2.21
N ALA A 498 10.95 0.98 -1.18
CA ALA A 498 11.62 1.07 0.12
C ALA A 498 13.15 1.29 0.03
N PRO A 499 13.63 2.35 -0.66
CA PRO A 499 15.06 2.59 -0.87
C PRO A 499 15.87 2.77 0.42
N GLY A 500 15.23 3.06 1.55
CA GLY A 500 15.84 3.14 2.87
C GLY A 500 16.05 1.79 3.59
N GLN A 501 15.62 0.67 3.00
CA GLN A 501 15.66 -0.64 3.66
C GLN A 501 16.63 -1.60 2.94
N PRO A 502 17.95 -1.51 3.19
CA PRO A 502 18.94 -2.33 2.48
C PRO A 502 18.81 -3.84 2.74
N GLY A 503 18.22 -4.26 3.86
CA GLY A 503 17.97 -5.68 4.18
C GLY A 503 16.73 -6.28 3.47
N ARG A 504 15.95 -5.46 2.75
CA ARG A 504 14.70 -5.89 2.12
C ARG A 504 14.89 -6.92 1.00
N PRO A 505 15.86 -6.80 0.08
CA PRO A 505 16.09 -7.82 -0.95
C PRO A 505 16.44 -9.19 -0.35
N GLU A 506 17.20 -9.21 0.74
CA GLU A 506 17.53 -10.44 1.49
C GLU A 506 16.27 -11.08 2.11
N LEU A 507 15.41 -10.28 2.74
CA LEU A 507 14.13 -10.76 3.27
C LEU A 507 13.26 -11.37 2.17
N ILE A 508 13.07 -10.69 1.04
CA ILE A 508 12.24 -11.17 -0.07
C ILE A 508 12.80 -12.49 -0.62
N LYS A 509 14.12 -12.58 -0.81
CA LYS A 509 14.80 -13.80 -1.24
C LYS A 509 14.58 -14.94 -0.25
N ALA A 510 14.74 -14.70 1.04
CA ALA A 510 14.55 -15.71 2.09
C ALA A 510 13.08 -16.16 2.20
N ALA A 511 12.13 -15.22 2.18
CA ALA A 511 10.71 -15.49 2.32
C ALA A 511 10.17 -16.28 1.11
N SER A 512 10.51 -15.85 -0.11
CA SER A 512 10.11 -16.54 -1.35
C SER A 512 10.72 -17.94 -1.47
N ALA A 513 11.96 -18.13 -1.01
CA ALA A 513 12.59 -19.45 -0.91
C ALA A 513 11.80 -20.40 0.00
N LYS A 514 11.43 -19.93 1.20
CA LYS A 514 10.63 -20.71 2.16
C LYS A 514 9.22 -21.01 1.65
N LEU A 515 8.57 -20.05 0.98
CA LEU A 515 7.20 -20.22 0.50
C LEU A 515 7.10 -21.25 -0.63
N ALA A 516 8.05 -21.27 -1.57
CA ALA A 516 8.03 -22.27 -2.64
C ALA A 516 8.65 -23.63 -2.26
N GLY A 517 9.38 -23.72 -1.15
CA GLY A 517 9.93 -24.97 -0.63
C GLY A 517 8.90 -25.92 0.01
N GLY A 518 7.63 -25.50 0.14
CA GLY A 518 6.53 -26.32 0.63
C GLY A 518 6.47 -26.48 2.16
N ARG A 519 5.34 -26.03 2.73
CA ARG A 519 4.87 -26.07 4.14
C ARG A 519 5.26 -24.88 5.01
N VAL A 520 4.48 -23.82 4.87
CA VAL A 520 3.97 -23.11 6.06
C VAL A 520 2.48 -23.39 6.10
N GLN A 521 2.05 -24.17 7.09
CA GLN A 521 0.63 -24.27 7.39
C GLN A 521 0.17 -22.89 7.86
N PRO A 522 -0.97 -22.37 7.36
CA PRO A 522 -1.52 -21.13 7.90
C PRO A 522 -1.68 -21.30 9.40
N VAL A 523 -1.12 -20.37 10.18
CA VAL A 523 -1.35 -20.33 11.62
C VAL A 523 -2.84 -20.05 11.79
N GLN A 524 -3.62 -21.10 12.04
CA GLN A 524 -4.97 -20.96 12.56
C GLN A 524 -4.86 -20.14 13.85
N ALA A 525 -5.60 -19.04 13.93
CA ALA A 525 -5.84 -18.36 15.19
C ALA A 525 -6.24 -19.43 16.21
N SER A 526 -5.43 -19.57 17.26
CA SER A 526 -5.71 -20.47 18.37
C SER A 526 -7.05 -20.07 18.96
N SER A 527 -8.11 -20.77 18.56
CA SER A 527 -9.34 -20.83 19.31
C SER A 527 -9.00 -21.55 20.60
N GLY A 528 -8.65 -20.77 21.62
CA GLY A 528 -8.60 -21.23 23.00
C GLY A 528 -10.03 -21.61 23.42
N ALA A 529 -10.49 -22.79 22.98
CA ALA A 529 -11.62 -23.44 23.59
C ALA A 529 -11.14 -23.89 24.98
N ALA A 530 -11.43 -23.07 25.99
CA ALA A 530 -11.41 -23.50 27.36
C ALA A 530 -12.40 -24.67 27.49
N ALA A 531 -11.88 -25.89 27.65
CA ALA A 531 -12.69 -27.04 27.99
C ALA A 531 -13.29 -26.81 29.38
N LEU A 532 -14.62 -26.76 29.46
CA LEU A 532 -15.33 -26.79 30.73
C LEU A 532 -15.15 -28.17 31.39
N PRO A 533 -14.97 -28.26 32.73
CA PRO A 533 -14.86 -29.53 33.40
C PRO A 533 -16.21 -30.27 33.41
N SER A 534 -16.18 -31.55 33.03
CA SER A 534 -17.32 -32.46 33.18
C SER A 534 -17.39 -32.99 34.61
N PHE A 535 -18.52 -32.78 35.28
CA PHE A 535 -18.84 -33.50 36.52
C PHE A 535 -19.38 -34.90 36.16
N SER A 536 -18.72 -35.94 36.65
CA SER A 536 -19.27 -37.30 36.67
C SER A 536 -20.17 -37.44 37.90
N SER A 537 -21.40 -37.92 37.68
CA SER A 537 -22.28 -38.39 38.74
C SER A 537 -21.99 -39.86 39.04
N ASP A 538 -21.40 -40.10 40.20
CA ASP A 538 -21.61 -41.31 41.03
C ASP A 538 -21.84 -40.86 42.48
#